data_AF-B0C031-F1
#
_entry.id   AF-B0C031-F1
#
_cell.length_a   1.000
_cell.length_b   1.000
_cell.length_c   1.000
_cell.angle_alpha   90.00
_cell.angle_beta   90.00
_cell.angle_gamma   90.00
#
_symmetry.space_group_name_H-M   'P 1'
#
loop_
_entity.id
_entity.type
_entity.pdbx_description
1 polymer ?
#
loop_
_entity_poly.entity_id
_entity_poly.type
_entity_poly.pdbx_seq_one_letter_code
_entity_poly.pdbx_strand_id
1 'polypeptide(L)'
;MKLKQWFATWSRKIHRWIGLYFAVIVVLYLVESLTLPAIYGEGLPTVDGTPPTNAVTSTEPLLSQQQAIQRLLEQQPQGIHALEDINEITYLPKEDLYRLANSDRFFEWYIDSHTGELLKHGFKIAPYLEEQTLLGWWSPWAHAILEVPGLLLMIVLAVSGVYMFILPFLPKTEPDSSPWVLPK
;
A
#
# COMPACT_ATOMS: atom_id res chain seq x y z
N MET A 1 43.52 1.47 -11.77
CA MET A 1 42.59 1.88 -12.86
C MET A 1 41.58 0.81 -13.28
N LYS A 2 41.99 -0.44 -13.59
CA LYS A 2 41.09 -1.49 -14.12
C LYS A 2 39.90 -1.83 -13.20
N LEU A 3 40.12 -1.88 -11.88
CA LEU A 3 39.08 -2.25 -10.91
C LEU A 3 37.95 -1.20 -10.80
N LYS A 4 38.30 0.09 -10.73
CA LYS A 4 37.33 1.21 -10.70
C LYS A 4 36.46 1.25 -11.96
N GLN A 5 37.07 1.05 -13.14
CA GLN A 5 36.36 0.99 -14.41
C GLN A 5 35.45 -0.24 -14.53
N TRP A 6 35.90 -1.38 -14.01
CA TRP A 6 35.10 -2.61 -13.93
C TRP A 6 33.86 -2.41 -13.04
N PHE A 7 34.03 -1.87 -11.83
CA PHE A 7 32.91 -1.56 -10.92
C PHE A 7 31.92 -0.56 -11.53
N ALA A 8 32.41 0.51 -12.18
CA ALA A 8 31.55 1.47 -12.87
C ALA A 8 30.73 0.84 -14.00
N THR A 9 31.33 -0.06 -14.77
CA THR A 9 30.64 -0.73 -15.89
C THR A 9 29.59 -1.73 -15.39
N TRP A 10 29.92 -2.50 -14.35
CA TRP A 10 28.98 -3.44 -13.73
C TRP A 10 27.85 -2.75 -13.01
N SER A 11 28.14 -1.68 -12.26
CA SER A 11 27.13 -0.85 -11.59
C SER A 11 26.08 -0.34 -12.58
N ARG A 12 26.50 0.18 -13.75
CA ARG A 12 25.58 0.62 -14.82
C ARG A 12 24.72 -0.51 -15.37
N LYS A 13 25.30 -1.70 -15.60
CA LYS A 13 24.56 -2.85 -16.13
C LYS A 13 23.50 -3.32 -15.13
N ILE A 14 23.89 -3.49 -13.87
CA ILE A 14 23.00 -3.93 -12.79
C ILE A 14 21.89 -2.90 -12.58
N HIS A 15 22.24 -1.62 -12.45
CA HIS A 15 21.26 -0.54 -12.25
C HIS A 15 20.25 -0.46 -13.39
N ARG A 16 20.67 -0.65 -14.65
CA ARG A 16 19.76 -0.65 -15.80
C ARG A 16 18.76 -1.80 -15.75
N TRP A 17 19.21 -3.02 -15.46
CA TRP A 17 18.32 -4.19 -15.42
C TRP A 17 17.39 -4.18 -14.21
N ILE A 18 17.88 -3.75 -13.04
CA ILE A 18 17.05 -3.57 -11.86
C ILE A 18 16.06 -2.42 -12.07
N GLY A 19 16.48 -1.32 -12.71
CA GLY A 19 15.59 -0.23 -13.08
C GLY A 19 14.47 -0.68 -14.02
N LEU A 20 14.78 -1.55 -14.99
CA LEU A 20 13.76 -2.16 -15.86
C LEU A 20 12.78 -3.03 -15.06
N TYR A 21 13.27 -3.82 -14.10
CA TYR A 21 12.42 -4.59 -13.19
C TYR A 21 11.42 -3.66 -12.45
N PHE A 22 11.91 -2.59 -11.82
CA PHE A 22 11.04 -1.64 -11.12
C PHE A 22 10.08 -0.91 -12.04
N ALA A 23 10.48 -0.58 -13.28
CA ALA A 23 9.57 0.02 -14.25
C ALA A 23 8.37 -0.91 -14.55
N VAL A 24 8.62 -2.21 -14.70
CA VAL A 24 7.54 -3.21 -14.87
C VAL A 24 6.66 -3.31 -13.63
N ILE A 25 7.26 -3.37 -12.44
CA ILE A 25 6.53 -3.41 -11.16
C ILE A 25 5.63 -2.18 -10.99
N VAL A 26 6.14 -0.98 -11.30
CA VAL A 26 5.36 0.26 -11.22
C VAL A 26 4.19 0.25 -12.20
N VAL A 27 4.41 -0.19 -13.45
CA VAL A 27 3.32 -0.28 -14.43
C VAL A 27 2.25 -1.28 -13.96
N LEU A 28 2.66 -2.44 -13.45
CA LEU A 28 1.75 -3.43 -12.89
C LEU A 28 0.94 -2.85 -11.73
N TYR A 29 1.61 -2.25 -10.75
CA TYR A 29 0.99 -1.60 -9.60
C TYR A 29 0.00 -0.51 -10.00
N LEU A 30 0.36 0.35 -10.97
CA LEU A 30 -0.52 1.41 -11.48
C LEU A 30 -1.76 0.85 -12.16
N VAL A 31 -1.60 -0.17 -13.01
CA VAL A 31 -2.74 -0.82 -13.67
C VAL A 31 -3.67 -1.40 -12.61
N GLU A 32 -3.15 -2.18 -11.66
CA GLU A 32 -3.94 -2.81 -10.60
C GLU A 32 -4.65 -1.77 -9.73
N SER A 33 -3.93 -0.72 -9.31
CA SER A 33 -4.48 0.34 -8.46
C SER A 33 -5.59 1.13 -9.15
N LEU A 34 -5.58 1.21 -10.49
CA LEU A 34 -6.61 1.90 -11.25
C LEU A 34 -7.81 1.01 -11.59
N THR A 35 -7.57 -0.26 -11.94
CA THR A 35 -8.61 -1.14 -12.46
C THR A 35 -9.33 -1.91 -11.37
N LEU A 36 -8.59 -2.43 -10.38
CA LEU A 36 -9.15 -3.40 -9.47
C LEU A 36 -10.07 -2.79 -8.41
N PRO A 37 -9.84 -1.57 -7.85
CA PRO A 37 -10.82 -0.95 -6.96
C PRO A 37 -12.21 -0.77 -7.62
N ALA A 38 -12.27 -0.54 -8.93
CA ALA A 38 -13.55 -0.48 -9.64
C ALA A 38 -14.26 -1.84 -9.74
N ILE A 39 -13.52 -2.94 -9.67
CA ILE A 39 -14.03 -4.32 -9.74
C ILE A 39 -14.44 -4.80 -8.34
N TYR A 40 -13.58 -4.60 -7.34
CA TYR A 40 -13.78 -5.10 -5.98
C TYR A 40 -14.59 -4.14 -5.08
N GLY A 41 -14.59 -2.85 -5.39
CA GLY A 41 -15.30 -1.84 -4.60
C GLY A 41 -16.81 -1.79 -4.85
N GLU A 42 -17.32 -2.49 -5.86
CA GLU A 42 -18.76 -2.60 -6.18
C GLU A 42 -19.52 -1.26 -6.26
N GLY A 43 -18.83 -0.19 -6.67
CA GLY A 43 -19.41 1.15 -6.76
C GLY A 43 -19.62 1.86 -5.43
N LEU A 44 -19.13 1.29 -4.33
CA LEU A 44 -19.13 1.94 -3.02
C LEU A 44 -18.20 3.17 -3.00
N PRO A 45 -18.56 4.19 -2.21
CA PRO A 45 -17.62 5.27 -1.93
C PRO A 45 -16.39 4.73 -1.20
N THR A 46 -15.25 5.40 -1.36
CA THR A 46 -14.04 5.04 -0.62
C THR A 46 -14.09 5.60 0.80
N VAL A 47 -13.70 4.79 1.77
CA VAL A 47 -13.50 5.22 3.16
C VAL A 47 -12.03 5.05 3.56
N ASP A 48 -11.59 5.95 4.44
CA ASP A 48 -10.23 6.08 4.94
C ASP A 48 -10.00 5.34 6.27
N GLY A 49 -10.98 4.59 6.76
CA GLY A 49 -10.88 3.86 8.03
C GLY A 49 -11.03 4.73 9.28
N THR A 50 -11.29 6.03 9.12
CA THR A 50 -11.52 6.93 10.25
C THR A 50 -12.99 6.94 10.65
N PRO A 51 -13.31 6.82 11.95
CA PRO A 51 -14.68 6.93 12.41
C PRO A 51 -15.19 8.36 12.13
N PRO A 52 -16.46 8.51 11.68
CA PRO A 52 -17.07 9.83 11.58
C PRO A 52 -17.17 10.47 12.97
N THR A 53 -17.10 11.80 13.05
CA THR A 53 -17.40 12.51 14.30
C THR A 53 -18.89 12.39 14.58
N ASN A 54 -19.23 11.66 15.64
CA ASN A 54 -20.60 11.56 16.09
C ASN A 54 -20.88 12.70 17.07
N ALA A 55 -21.72 13.65 16.66
CA ALA A 55 -22.09 14.80 17.49
C ALA A 55 -23.26 14.50 18.44
N VAL A 56 -23.85 13.31 18.31
CA VAL A 56 -25.06 12.92 19.03
C VAL A 56 -24.67 12.28 20.35
N THR A 57 -24.75 13.03 21.44
CA THR A 57 -24.78 12.44 22.78
C THR A 57 -26.20 11.93 23.04
N SER A 58 -26.43 10.64 22.82
CA SER A 58 -27.74 10.04 23.09
C SER A 58 -27.89 9.67 24.56
N THR A 59 -29.10 9.84 25.09
CA THR A 59 -29.50 9.34 26.42
C THR A 59 -30.17 7.98 26.34
N GLU A 60 -30.35 7.45 25.13
CA GLU A 60 -30.90 6.12 24.91
C GLU A 60 -29.92 5.03 25.34
N PRO A 61 -30.41 3.86 25.79
CA PRO A 61 -29.54 2.75 26.12
C PRO A 61 -28.75 2.29 24.88
N LEU A 62 -27.49 1.91 25.11
CA LEU A 62 -26.63 1.34 24.09
C LEU A 62 -27.30 0.09 23.47
N LEU A 63 -27.33 0.02 22.14
CA LEU A 63 -27.81 -1.15 21.43
C LEU A 63 -26.89 -2.34 21.70
N SER A 64 -27.45 -3.56 21.74
CA SER A 64 -26.61 -4.75 21.67
C SER A 64 -25.99 -4.91 20.28
N GLN A 65 -24.88 -5.65 20.17
CA GLN A 65 -24.26 -5.95 18.87
C GLN A 65 -25.25 -6.60 17.88
N GLN A 66 -26.13 -7.48 18.37
CA GLN A 66 -27.14 -8.13 17.54
C GLN A 66 -28.19 -7.14 17.04
N GLN A 67 -28.62 -6.20 17.89
CA GLN A 67 -29.54 -5.14 17.51
C GLN A 67 -28.90 -4.19 16.50
N ALA A 68 -27.63 -3.80 16.72
CA ALA A 68 -26.85 -2.99 15.80
C ALA A 68 -26.79 -3.61 14.39
N ILE A 69 -26.49 -4.91 14.30
CA ILE A 69 -26.46 -5.61 13.01
C ILE A 69 -27.85 -5.67 12.36
N GLN A 70 -28.90 -5.98 13.12
CA GLN A 70 -30.27 -5.99 12.60
C GLN A 70 -30.67 -4.62 12.03
N ARG A 71 -30.37 -3.53 12.74
CA ARG A 71 -30.64 -2.16 12.29
C ARG A 71 -29.87 -1.80 11.02
N LEU A 72 -28.64 -2.26 10.90
CA LEU A 72 -27.85 -2.08 9.67
C LEU A 72 -28.49 -2.82 8.49
N LEU A 73 -28.88 -4.09 8.68
CA LEU A 73 -29.50 -4.90 7.63
C LEU A 73 -30.88 -4.35 7.21
N GLU A 74 -31.66 -3.81 8.14
CA GLU A 74 -32.95 -3.15 7.87
C GLU A 74 -32.80 -1.92 6.96
N GLN A 75 -31.67 -1.21 7.05
CA GLN A 75 -31.37 -0.04 6.21
C GLN A 75 -30.90 -0.42 4.80
N GLN A 76 -30.63 -1.70 4.53
CA GLN A 76 -30.14 -2.22 3.24
C GLN A 76 -29.03 -1.36 2.61
N PRO A 77 -27.94 -1.05 3.34
CA PRO A 77 -26.83 -0.31 2.78
C PRO A 77 -26.22 -1.06 1.61
N GLN A 78 -25.71 -0.31 0.64
CA GLN A 78 -24.93 -0.90 -0.45
C GLN A 78 -23.75 -1.69 0.12
N GLY A 79 -23.44 -2.83 -0.51
CA GLY A 79 -22.34 -3.72 -0.11
C GLY A 79 -22.67 -4.76 0.96
N ILE A 80 -23.87 -4.72 1.57
CA ILE A 80 -24.34 -5.75 2.52
C ILE A 80 -25.62 -6.39 1.98
N HIS A 81 -25.63 -7.71 1.87
CA HIS A 81 -26.81 -8.48 1.49
C HIS A 81 -27.29 -9.40 2.61
N ALA A 82 -26.36 -9.88 3.44
CA ALA A 82 -26.69 -10.81 4.50
C ALA A 82 -25.76 -10.66 5.72
N LEU A 83 -26.09 -11.37 6.79
CA LEU A 83 -25.31 -11.35 8.03
C LEU A 83 -23.87 -11.84 7.81
N GLU A 84 -23.69 -12.76 6.86
CA GLU A 84 -22.40 -13.35 6.51
C GLU A 84 -21.45 -12.34 5.86
N ASP A 85 -21.98 -11.21 5.36
CA ASP A 85 -21.16 -10.10 4.86
C ASP A 85 -20.50 -9.31 6.00
N ILE A 86 -20.77 -9.60 7.27
CA ILE A 86 -20.17 -8.93 8.42
C ILE A 86 -19.30 -9.95 9.17
N ASN A 87 -17.98 -9.79 9.12
CA ASN A 87 -17.04 -10.68 9.80
C ASN A 87 -16.39 -10.03 11.04
N GLU A 88 -16.55 -8.73 11.22
CA GLU A 88 -16.04 -8.00 12.39
C GLU A 88 -17.05 -6.96 12.86
N ILE A 89 -17.23 -6.87 14.19
CA ILE A 89 -17.95 -5.78 14.85
C ILE A 89 -17.14 -5.25 16.04
N THR A 90 -16.92 -3.95 16.07
CA THR A 90 -16.18 -3.26 17.12
C THR A 90 -16.98 -2.07 17.62
N TYR A 91 -17.19 -1.98 18.94
CA TYR A 91 -17.72 -0.76 19.56
C TYR A 91 -16.59 0.24 19.78
N LEU A 92 -16.83 1.51 19.43
CA LEU A 92 -15.92 2.63 19.59
C LEU A 92 -16.49 3.58 20.66
N PRO A 93 -16.10 3.42 21.94
CA PRO A 93 -16.75 4.13 23.05
C PRO A 93 -16.49 5.63 23.11
N LYS A 94 -15.41 6.11 22.46
CA LYS A 94 -15.10 7.55 22.47
C LYS A 94 -15.97 8.32 21.48
N GLU A 95 -16.42 7.62 20.44
CA GLU A 95 -17.19 8.16 19.35
C GLU A 95 -18.67 7.75 19.41
N ASP A 96 -19.05 6.83 20.31
CA ASP A 96 -20.38 6.22 20.41
C ASP A 96 -20.87 5.63 19.08
N LEU A 97 -20.03 4.77 18.50
CA LEU A 97 -20.26 4.12 17.21
C LEU A 97 -20.04 2.61 17.30
N TYR A 98 -20.77 1.87 16.47
CA TYR A 98 -20.32 0.55 16.04
C TYR A 98 -19.64 0.65 14.68
N ARG A 99 -18.44 0.07 14.58
CA ARG A 99 -17.79 -0.26 13.32
C ARG A 99 -18.09 -1.71 12.96
N LEU A 100 -18.70 -1.92 11.81
CA LEU A 100 -18.91 -3.23 11.22
C LEU A 100 -18.03 -3.32 9.97
N ALA A 101 -17.40 -4.47 9.74
CA ALA A 101 -16.52 -4.64 8.60
C ALA A 101 -16.66 -6.02 7.96
N ASN A 102 -16.30 -6.05 6.68
CA ASN A 102 -15.97 -7.24 5.94
C ASN A 102 -14.50 -7.15 5.52
N SER A 103 -13.63 -7.80 6.29
CA SER A 103 -12.19 -7.81 5.98
C SER A 103 -11.87 -8.50 4.66
N ASP A 104 -12.66 -9.49 4.23
CA ASP A 104 -12.41 -10.23 2.99
C ASP A 104 -12.77 -9.41 1.74
N ARG A 105 -13.74 -8.50 1.87
CA ARG A 105 -14.22 -7.61 0.79
C ARG A 105 -13.76 -6.16 0.96
N PHE A 106 -13.00 -5.87 2.00
CA PHE A 106 -12.51 -4.53 2.35
C PHE A 106 -13.64 -3.51 2.53
N PHE A 107 -14.78 -3.93 3.08
CA PHE A 107 -15.91 -3.04 3.33
C PHE A 107 -16.01 -2.64 4.80
N GLU A 108 -16.53 -1.45 5.05
CA GLU A 108 -16.68 -0.90 6.38
C GLU A 108 -17.95 -0.06 6.47
N TRP A 109 -18.64 -0.19 7.60
CA TRP A 109 -19.85 0.54 7.93
C TRP A 109 -19.73 1.05 9.37
N TYR A 110 -20.12 2.30 9.57
CA TYR A 110 -20.19 2.96 10.86
C TYR A 110 -21.63 3.31 11.13
N ILE A 111 -22.15 2.81 12.25
CA ILE A 111 -23.49 3.13 12.71
C ILE A 111 -23.43 3.73 14.11
N ASP A 112 -24.41 4.57 14.44
CA ASP A 112 -24.58 5.10 15.78
C ASP A 112 -24.89 3.97 16.78
N SER A 113 -24.24 3.97 17.95
CA SER A 113 -24.39 2.87 18.90
C SER A 113 -25.69 2.88 19.71
N HIS A 114 -26.46 3.95 19.63
CA HIS A 114 -27.72 4.12 20.36
C HIS A 114 -28.93 4.03 19.41
N THR A 115 -28.88 4.74 18.28
CA THR A 115 -30.00 4.78 17.32
C THR A 115 -29.91 3.67 16.27
N GLY A 116 -28.69 3.21 15.97
CA GLY A 116 -28.41 2.28 14.87
C GLY A 116 -28.42 2.95 13.49
N GLU A 117 -28.46 4.28 13.42
CA GLU A 117 -28.41 5.04 12.17
C GLU A 117 -27.07 4.84 11.44
N LEU A 118 -27.10 4.61 10.13
CA LEU A 118 -25.91 4.52 9.30
C LEU A 118 -25.29 5.90 9.04
N LEU A 119 -24.04 6.09 9.44
CA LEU A 119 -23.34 7.37 9.39
C LEU A 119 -22.32 7.44 8.26
N LYS A 120 -21.60 6.34 8.02
CA LYS A 120 -20.55 6.25 7.00
C LYS A 120 -20.42 4.81 6.54
N HIS A 121 -20.27 4.58 5.25
CA HIS A 121 -19.97 3.27 4.72
C HIS A 121 -19.08 3.37 3.49
N GLY A 122 -18.38 2.28 3.15
CA GLY A 122 -17.68 2.20 1.87
C GLY A 122 -16.57 1.15 1.81
N PHE A 123 -15.79 1.26 0.75
CA PHE A 123 -14.65 0.40 0.44
C PHE A 123 -13.34 0.99 0.97
N LYS A 124 -12.56 0.18 1.68
CA LYS A 124 -11.27 0.53 2.27
C LYS A 124 -10.15 0.32 1.26
N ILE A 125 -9.80 1.38 0.53
CA ILE A 125 -8.79 1.26 -0.53
C ILE A 125 -7.37 1.01 0.01
N ALA A 126 -7.03 1.49 1.20
CA ALA A 126 -5.69 1.34 1.75
C ALA A 126 -5.30 -0.12 2.04
N PRO A 127 -6.03 -0.88 2.89
CA PRO A 127 -5.72 -2.29 3.12
C PRO A 127 -5.87 -3.13 1.84
N TYR A 128 -6.81 -2.74 0.96
CA TYR A 128 -6.94 -3.35 -0.34
C TYR A 128 -5.65 -3.22 -1.17
N LEU A 129 -5.09 -2.01 -1.29
CA LEU A 129 -3.88 -1.78 -2.08
C LEU A 129 -2.66 -2.48 -1.46
N GLU A 130 -2.63 -2.65 -0.14
CA GLU A 130 -1.58 -3.40 0.54
C GLU A 130 -1.64 -4.90 0.22
N GLU A 131 -2.83 -5.50 0.32
CA GLU A 131 -2.98 -6.95 0.22
C GLU A 131 -3.16 -7.47 -1.22
N GLN A 132 -3.74 -6.65 -2.09
CA GLN A 132 -4.22 -7.12 -3.40
C GLN A 132 -3.34 -6.66 -4.57
N THR A 133 -2.45 -5.68 -4.40
CA THR A 133 -1.53 -5.26 -5.48
C THR A 133 -0.36 -6.23 -5.64
N LEU A 134 0.45 -6.03 -6.67
CA LEU A 134 1.58 -6.90 -7.05
C LEU A 134 1.12 -8.36 -7.24
N LEU A 135 -0.01 -8.58 -7.92
CA LEU A 135 -0.63 -9.90 -8.09
C LEU A 135 -1.14 -10.56 -6.79
N GLY A 136 -1.29 -9.80 -5.68
CA GLY A 136 -1.89 -10.30 -4.44
C GLY A 136 -3.31 -10.82 -4.63
N TRP A 137 -4.08 -10.16 -5.51
CA TRP A 137 -5.41 -10.60 -5.96
C TRP A 137 -5.44 -11.96 -6.66
N TRP A 138 -4.32 -12.38 -7.26
CA TRP A 138 -4.21 -13.70 -7.88
C TRP A 138 -3.74 -14.74 -6.85
N SER A 139 -2.70 -14.42 -6.09
CA SER A 139 -2.24 -15.29 -5.01
C SER A 139 -1.26 -14.62 -4.05
N PRO A 140 -1.29 -14.94 -2.74
CA PRO A 140 -0.32 -14.42 -1.77
C PRO A 140 1.13 -14.75 -2.12
N TRP A 141 1.40 -15.91 -2.73
CA TRP A 141 2.77 -16.28 -3.12
C TRP A 141 3.29 -15.44 -4.30
N ALA A 142 2.42 -15.02 -5.20
CA ALA A 142 2.79 -14.20 -6.36
C ALA A 142 3.22 -12.80 -5.89
N HIS A 143 2.45 -12.21 -4.97
CA HIS A 143 2.81 -10.98 -4.27
C HIS A 143 4.18 -11.09 -3.60
N ALA A 144 4.38 -12.12 -2.77
CA ALA A 144 5.63 -12.31 -2.04
C ALA A 144 6.86 -12.46 -2.97
N ILE A 145 6.72 -13.15 -4.12
CA ILE A 145 7.80 -13.31 -5.10
C ILE A 145 8.18 -11.99 -5.79
N LEU A 146 7.26 -11.03 -5.90
CA LEU A 146 7.57 -9.71 -6.48
C LEU A 146 8.08 -8.74 -5.42
N GLU A 147 7.45 -8.73 -4.25
CA GLU A 147 7.75 -7.78 -3.19
C GLU A 147 9.11 -8.06 -2.54
N VAL A 148 9.35 -9.30 -2.08
CA VAL A 148 10.54 -9.63 -1.28
C VAL A 148 11.85 -9.42 -2.07
N PRO A 149 12.00 -9.92 -3.30
CA PRO A 149 13.16 -9.60 -4.12
C PRO A 149 13.20 -8.11 -4.47
N GLY A 150 12.05 -7.47 -4.66
CA GLY A 150 11.95 -6.02 -4.87
C GLY A 150 12.65 -5.23 -3.76
N LEU A 151 12.39 -5.54 -2.49
CA LEU A 151 13.04 -4.89 -1.35
C LEU A 151 14.57 -5.02 -1.39
N LEU A 152 15.10 -6.20 -1.73
CA LEU A 152 16.55 -6.42 -1.86
C LEU A 152 17.14 -5.68 -3.07
N LEU A 153 16.46 -5.74 -4.21
CA LEU A 153 16.87 -5.07 -5.44
C LEU A 153 16.85 -3.55 -5.27
N MET A 154 15.95 -3.01 -4.46
CA MET A 154 15.89 -1.58 -4.12
C MET A 154 17.20 -1.11 -3.49
N ILE A 155 17.76 -1.88 -2.56
CA ILE A 155 19.04 -1.57 -1.91
C ILE A 155 20.16 -1.52 -2.95
N VAL A 156 20.22 -2.53 -3.84
CA VAL A 156 21.23 -2.59 -4.90
C VAL A 156 21.06 -1.42 -5.88
N LEU A 157 19.83 -1.07 -6.25
CA LEU A 157 19.53 0.06 -7.11
C LEU A 157 19.96 1.39 -6.47
N ALA A 158 19.66 1.58 -5.19
CA ALA A 158 20.03 2.77 -4.43
C ALA A 158 21.56 2.92 -4.33
N VAL A 159 22.27 1.86 -3.91
CA VAL A 159 23.74 1.88 -3.80
C VAL A 159 24.39 2.12 -5.17
N SER A 160 23.92 1.45 -6.21
CA SER A 160 24.45 1.65 -7.57
C SER A 160 24.15 3.06 -8.11
N GLY A 161 22.98 3.61 -7.82
CA GLY A 161 22.61 4.98 -8.18
C GLY A 161 23.50 6.02 -7.50
N VAL A 162 23.64 5.92 -6.17
CA VAL A 162 24.52 6.79 -5.38
C VAL A 162 25.98 6.69 -5.85
N TYR A 163 26.47 5.46 -6.07
CA TYR A 163 27.83 5.25 -6.57
C TYR A 163 28.04 5.96 -7.92
N MET A 164 27.13 5.79 -8.88
CA MET A 164 27.22 6.44 -10.18
C MET A 164 27.07 7.96 -10.10
N PHE A 165 26.26 8.47 -9.17
CA PHE A 165 26.11 9.90 -8.92
C PHE A 165 27.40 10.52 -8.37
N ILE A 166 28.13 9.82 -7.50
CA ILE A 166 29.39 10.31 -6.89
C ILE A 166 30.58 10.22 -7.87
N LEU A 167 30.62 9.21 -8.75
CA LEU A 167 31.71 9.00 -9.72
C LEU A 167 32.22 10.26 -10.45
N PRO A 168 31.37 11.15 -11.00
CA PRO A 168 31.83 12.36 -11.69
C PRO A 168 32.50 13.40 -10.77
N PHE A 169 32.22 13.38 -9.46
CA PHE A 169 32.78 14.32 -8.49
C PHE A 169 34.12 13.86 -7.89
N LEU A 170 34.50 12.59 -8.11
CA LEU A 170 35.77 12.08 -7.61
C LEU A 170 36.94 12.59 -8.46
N PRO A 171 38.05 13.02 -7.85
CA PRO A 171 39.23 13.44 -8.60
C PRO A 171 39.67 12.35 -9.57
N LYS A 172 39.91 12.75 -10.82
CA LYS A 172 40.58 11.87 -11.78
C LYS A 172 41.99 11.66 -11.25
N THR A 173 42.32 10.43 -10.91
CA THR A 173 43.71 10.06 -10.67
C THR A 173 44.41 10.21 -12.01
N GLU A 174 45.11 11.33 -12.22
CA GLU A 174 46.02 11.44 -13.35
C GLU A 174 47.02 10.29 -13.23
N PRO A 175 47.23 9.49 -14.29
CA PRO A 175 48.37 8.59 -14.30
C PRO A 175 49.61 9.47 -14.16
N ASP A 176 50.46 9.17 -13.17
CA ASP A 176 51.75 9.82 -12.94
C ASP A 176 52.53 9.90 -14.26
N SER A 177 52.44 11.06 -14.92
CA SER A 177 53.21 11.37 -16.11
C SER A 177 54.53 11.98 -15.65
N SER A 178 55.40 11.15 -15.05
CA SER A 178 56.81 11.49 -14.91
C SER A 178 57.65 10.62 -15.86
N PRO A 179 57.78 11.00 -17.14
CA PRO A 179 58.87 10.53 -17.97
C PRO A 179 59.99 11.57 -17.88
N TRP A 180 61.05 11.27 -17.13
CA TRP A 180 62.37 11.91 -17.24
C TRP A 180 62.49 13.38 -16.81
N VAL A 181 62.84 13.59 -15.54
CA VAL A 181 63.65 14.76 -15.15
C VAL A 181 65.10 14.29 -15.06
N LEU A 182 65.91 14.61 -16.07
CA LEU A 182 67.37 14.53 -15.94
C LEU A 182 67.86 15.86 -15.35
N PRO A 183 68.66 15.84 -14.25
CA PRO A 183 69.31 17.05 -13.75
C PRO A 183 70.40 17.52 -14.73
N LYS A 184 70.58 18.85 -14.73
CA LYS A 184 71.44 19.65 -15.62
C LYS A 184 72.91 19.28 -15.56
#